data_AF-A0A366LNP1-F1
#
_entry.id   AF-A0A366LNP1-F1
#
_cell.length_a   1.000
_cell.length_b   1.000
_cell.length_c   1.000
_cell.angle_alpha   90.00
_cell.angle_beta   90.00
_cell.angle_gamma   90.00
#
_symmetry.space_group_name_H-M   'P 1'
#
loop_
_entity.id
_entity.type
_entity.pdbx_description
1 polymer ?
#
loop_
_entity_poly.entity_id
_entity_poly.type
_entity_poly.pdbx_seq_one_letter_code
_entity_poly.pdbx_strand_id
1 'polypeptide(L)'
;MSRTRTRVPPADPACVAALDLARAAAEEIARPGEVGDHLGFEVEADRTGTHSFVCLDRAYRGWRWAVTVTRASRAKVVTVSEAVLLPGSGALLAPEWVPWSERLRPGDLGVGDLLPTSADDDRLAPGFTETTEDADRQMIFELGLGRARVLSPAGRDRAVRRWHSGESGPHTPIAHAAPAQCSTCGFYWPLAGVLRLGFGVCANEYAPDDGRVVSADHGCGAHSEASAGPAPIEPTSPILDDLGFDLMEDKPDQEEAAPDLTGSVDESASEPLGHS
;
A
#
# COMPACT_ATOMS: atom_id res chain seq x y z
N MET A 1 46.07 6.97 -2.71
CA MET A 1 46.19 7.50 -1.34
C MET A 1 46.58 6.35 -0.42
N SER A 2 47.84 6.32 0.03
CA SER A 2 48.35 5.27 0.92
C SER A 2 47.61 5.37 2.26
N ARG A 3 46.81 4.35 2.61
CA ARG A 3 46.19 4.26 3.93
C ARG A 3 47.33 4.01 4.93
N THR A 4 47.73 5.04 5.64
CA THR A 4 48.55 4.90 6.84
C THR A 4 47.83 3.95 7.77
N ARG A 5 48.41 2.76 7.96
CA ARG A 5 47.89 1.73 8.85
C ARG A 5 48.13 2.22 10.28
N THR A 6 47.14 2.89 10.85
CA THR A 6 47.19 3.37 12.24
C THR A 6 47.36 2.15 13.14
N ARG A 7 48.50 2.07 13.84
CA ARG A 7 48.77 0.98 14.77
C ARG A 7 47.85 1.15 15.97
N VAL A 8 47.01 0.16 16.25
CA VAL A 8 46.20 0.13 17.47
C VAL A 8 47.18 0.19 18.66
N PRO A 9 47.10 1.22 19.51
CA PRO A 9 47.97 1.31 20.66
C PRO A 9 47.74 0.11 21.59
N PRO A 10 48.77 -0.34 22.33
CA PRO A 10 48.58 -1.38 23.32
C PRO A 10 47.55 -0.93 24.37
N ALA A 11 46.71 -1.86 24.82
CA ALA A 11 45.72 -1.58 25.85
C ALA A 11 46.41 -1.14 27.15
N ASP A 12 45.96 -0.03 27.73
CA ASP A 12 46.44 0.41 29.04
C ASP A 12 45.93 -0.53 30.13
N PRO A 13 46.80 -1.19 30.92
CA PRO A 13 46.36 -2.18 31.90
C PRO A 13 45.42 -1.60 32.97
N ALA A 14 45.59 -0.32 33.32
CA ALA A 14 44.71 0.33 34.29
C ALA A 14 43.30 0.56 33.71
N CYS A 15 43.19 1.00 32.46
CA CYS A 15 41.90 1.08 31.77
C CYS A 15 41.23 -0.30 31.66
N VAL A 16 41.96 -1.35 31.28
CA VAL A 16 41.41 -2.72 31.20
C VAL A 16 40.90 -3.21 32.57
N ALA A 17 41.59 -2.85 33.65
CA ALA A 17 41.20 -3.20 35.00
C ALA A 17 40.06 -2.34 35.58
N ALA A 18 39.62 -1.28 34.89
CA ALA A 18 38.60 -0.34 35.38
C ALA A 18 37.15 -0.82 35.15
N LEU A 19 36.94 -2.14 35.13
CA LEU A 19 35.63 -2.75 34.86
C LEU A 19 34.56 -2.34 35.88
N ASP A 20 34.90 -2.33 37.18
CA ASP A 20 33.96 -1.97 38.24
C ASP A 20 33.58 -0.49 38.18
N LEU A 21 34.54 0.38 37.88
CA LEU A 21 34.30 1.80 37.66
C LEU A 21 33.35 2.01 36.47
N ALA A 22 33.59 1.28 35.37
CA ALA A 22 32.76 1.36 34.19
C ALA A 22 31.34 0.82 34.44
N ARG A 23 31.21 -0.30 35.14
CA ARG A 23 29.90 -0.86 35.54
C ARG A 23 29.13 0.13 36.42
N ALA A 24 29.76 0.68 37.44
CA ALA A 24 29.12 1.65 38.33
C ALA A 24 28.60 2.88 37.58
N ALA A 25 29.36 3.38 36.59
CA ALA A 25 28.92 4.50 35.78
C ALA A 25 27.74 4.17 34.84
N ALA A 26 27.67 2.95 34.29
CA ALA A 26 26.48 2.50 33.58
C ALA A 26 25.26 2.38 34.51
N GLU A 27 25.45 1.84 35.71
CA GLU A 27 24.40 1.65 36.72
C GLU A 27 23.89 2.97 37.32
N GLU A 28 24.69 4.03 37.30
CA GLU A 28 24.25 5.38 37.70
C GLU A 28 23.20 5.97 36.75
N ILE A 29 23.28 5.63 35.45
CA ILE A 29 22.38 6.14 34.40
C ILE A 29 21.20 5.19 34.16
N ALA A 30 21.46 3.89 34.21
CA ALA A 30 20.47 2.84 33.97
C ALA A 30 19.46 2.75 35.12
N ARG A 31 18.29 2.15 34.89
CA ARG A 31 17.44 1.76 36.02
C ARG A 31 18.04 0.55 36.72
N PRO A 32 17.69 0.31 38.01
CA PRO A 32 18.22 -0.81 38.76
C PRO A 32 18.04 -2.15 38.04
N GLY A 33 19.15 -2.87 37.81
CA GLY A 33 19.14 -4.18 37.16
C GLY A 33 19.15 -4.17 35.63
N GLU A 34 19.30 -3.01 34.97
CA GLU A 34 19.31 -2.91 33.49
C GLU A 34 20.71 -3.03 32.85
N VAL A 35 21.77 -3.17 33.66
CA VAL A 35 23.16 -3.40 33.22
C VAL A 35 23.52 -4.87 33.44
N GLY A 36 23.67 -5.62 32.35
CA GLY A 36 23.96 -7.06 32.38
C GLY A 36 25.46 -7.39 32.34
N ASP A 37 25.78 -8.54 31.74
CA ASP A 37 27.14 -9.08 31.68
C ASP A 37 28.09 -8.18 30.89
N HIS A 38 29.39 -8.24 31.24
CA HIS A 38 30.43 -7.54 30.50
C HIS A 38 30.71 -8.26 29.18
N LEU A 39 30.58 -7.53 28.07
CA LEU A 39 30.74 -8.04 26.71
C LEU A 39 32.19 -7.98 26.23
N GLY A 40 32.99 -7.08 26.78
CA GLY A 40 34.40 -6.92 26.39
C GLY A 40 34.90 -5.49 26.51
N PHE A 41 36.18 -5.33 26.23
CA PHE A 41 36.90 -4.07 26.25
C PHE A 41 37.51 -3.79 24.88
N GLU A 42 37.32 -2.57 24.37
CA GLU A 42 37.85 -2.11 23.09
C GLU A 42 38.80 -0.93 23.31
N VAL A 43 39.97 -0.94 22.65
CA VAL A 43 40.94 0.15 22.73
C VAL A 43 40.55 1.22 21.71
N GLU A 44 40.24 2.42 22.20
CA GLU A 44 39.89 3.57 21.36
C GLU A 44 41.14 4.41 21.03
N ALA A 45 41.99 4.67 22.03
CA ALA A 45 43.20 5.48 21.89
C ALA A 45 44.25 5.18 22.99
N ASP A 46 45.37 5.93 23.01
CA ASP A 46 46.37 5.82 24.08
C ASP A 46 45.72 6.13 25.43
N ARG A 47 45.73 5.15 26.35
CA ARG A 47 45.12 5.25 27.69
C ARG A 47 43.62 5.60 27.68
N THR A 48 42.92 5.21 26.62
CA THR A 48 41.47 5.33 26.50
C THR A 48 40.89 4.06 25.90
N GLY A 49 39.82 3.55 26.50
CA GLY A 49 39.08 2.41 25.94
C GLY A 49 37.70 2.26 26.53
N THR A 50 36.90 1.42 25.89
CA THR A 50 35.46 1.30 26.11
C THR A 50 35.14 -0.07 26.67
N HIS A 51 34.54 -0.12 27.87
CA HIS A 51 33.91 -1.31 28.40
C HIS A 51 32.48 -1.42 27.88
N SER A 52 32.11 -2.58 27.36
CA SER A 52 30.75 -2.85 26.91
C SER A 52 30.01 -3.79 27.86
N PHE A 53 28.73 -3.54 28.10
CA PHE A 53 27.85 -4.41 28.89
C PHE A 53 26.53 -4.67 28.17
N VAL A 54 25.91 -5.82 28.43
CA VAL A 54 24.56 -6.13 27.93
C VAL A 54 23.57 -5.10 28.46
N CYS A 55 22.71 -4.56 27.60
CA CYS A 55 21.52 -3.83 28.03
C CYS A 55 20.38 -4.81 28.30
N LEU A 56 19.83 -4.80 29.51
CA LEU A 56 18.70 -5.66 29.91
C LEU A 56 17.35 -4.94 29.84
N ASP A 57 17.32 -3.65 29.50
CA ASP A 57 16.08 -2.91 29.26
C ASP A 57 15.36 -3.47 28.02
N ARG A 58 14.09 -3.85 28.20
CA ARG A 58 13.23 -4.39 27.14
C ARG A 58 12.91 -3.39 26.04
N ALA A 59 13.03 -2.09 26.32
CA ALA A 59 12.87 -1.03 25.33
C ALA A 59 14.06 -0.94 24.35
N TYR A 60 15.24 -1.42 24.75
CA TYR A 60 16.48 -1.31 23.98
C TYR A 60 17.07 -2.69 23.63
N ARG A 61 16.24 -3.57 23.06
CA ARG A 61 16.69 -4.91 22.65
C ARG A 61 17.84 -4.83 21.65
N GLY A 62 18.90 -5.59 21.92
CA GLY A 62 20.09 -5.63 21.07
C GLY A 62 21.01 -4.42 21.19
N TRP A 63 20.71 -3.48 22.09
CA TRP A 63 21.62 -2.40 22.46
C TRP A 63 22.60 -2.86 23.55
N ARG A 64 23.69 -2.11 23.71
CA ARG A 64 24.71 -2.33 24.73
C ARG A 64 25.04 -1.02 25.44
N TRP A 65 25.35 -1.11 26.73
CA TRP A 65 26.01 -0.02 27.44
C TRP A 65 27.45 0.04 26.99
N ALA A 66 27.94 1.23 26.64
CA ALA A 66 29.32 1.49 26.28
C ALA A 66 29.85 2.59 27.21
N VAL A 67 30.86 2.26 27.99
CA VAL A 67 31.44 3.16 28.99
C VAL A 67 32.90 3.37 28.65
N THR A 68 33.21 4.57 28.18
CA THR A 68 34.56 4.96 27.79
C THR A 68 35.30 5.46 29.03
N VAL A 69 36.41 4.82 29.35
CA VAL A 69 37.30 5.18 30.44
C VAL A 69 38.62 5.72 29.90
N THR A 70 39.20 6.68 30.60
CA THR A 70 40.48 7.30 30.23
C THR A 70 41.36 7.49 31.45
N ARG A 71 42.68 7.28 31.27
CA ARG A 71 43.69 7.64 32.25
C ARG A 71 44.53 8.79 31.75
N ALA A 72 44.31 9.97 32.32
CA ALA A 72 45.05 11.17 31.95
C ALA A 72 46.57 11.00 32.11
N SER A 73 47.36 11.79 31.37
CA SER A 73 48.81 11.66 31.42
C SER A 73 49.36 11.94 32.82
N ARG A 74 50.28 11.09 33.29
CA ARG A 74 50.84 11.10 34.66
C ARG A 74 49.81 10.85 35.78
N ALA A 75 48.53 10.65 35.47
CA ALA A 75 47.54 10.28 36.46
C ALA A 75 47.70 8.81 36.86
N LYS A 76 47.43 8.56 38.15
CA LYS A 76 47.43 7.21 38.74
C LYS A 76 46.03 6.58 38.76
N VAL A 77 44.99 7.37 38.48
CA VAL A 77 43.59 7.00 38.58
C VAL A 77 42.94 7.08 37.20
N VAL A 78 42.07 6.12 36.90
CA VAL A 78 41.24 6.08 35.69
C VAL A 78 39.94 6.85 35.97
N THR A 79 39.47 7.62 35.00
CA THR A 79 38.20 8.36 35.06
C THR A 79 37.27 7.92 33.95
N VAL A 80 35.97 8.07 34.16
CA VAL A 80 34.95 7.86 33.10
C VAL A 80 34.87 9.11 32.24
N SER A 81 34.93 8.95 30.93
CA SER A 81 34.74 10.03 29.96
C SER A 81 33.28 10.18 29.57
N GLU A 82 32.62 9.05 29.30
CA GLU A 82 31.21 8.98 28.93
C GLU A 82 30.66 7.59 29.24
N ALA A 83 29.35 7.52 29.44
CA ALA A 83 28.58 6.30 29.53
C ALA A 83 27.32 6.48 28.68
N VAL A 84 27.21 5.70 27.61
CA VAL A 84 26.19 5.84 26.58
C VAL A 84 25.58 4.49 26.23
N LEU A 85 24.38 4.53 25.67
CA LEU A 85 23.74 3.34 25.11
C LEU A 85 23.93 3.35 23.59
N LEU A 86 24.53 2.28 23.06
CA LEU A 86 24.84 2.15 21.63
C LEU A 86 24.11 0.96 21.01
N PRO A 87 23.66 1.07 19.75
CA PRO A 87 23.02 -0.03 19.06
C PRO A 87 24.05 -1.14 18.77
N GLY A 88 23.71 -2.38 19.12
CA GLY A 88 24.43 -3.58 18.70
C GLY A 88 23.82 -4.19 17.43
N SER A 89 24.32 -5.36 17.02
CA SER A 89 23.86 -6.04 15.78
C SER A 89 22.39 -6.46 15.78
N GLY A 90 21.76 -6.56 16.96
CA GLY A 90 20.34 -6.88 17.11
C GLY A 90 19.46 -5.66 17.39
N ALA A 91 20.01 -4.44 17.36
CA ALA A 91 19.27 -3.23 17.68
C ALA A 91 18.31 -2.85 16.55
N LEU A 92 17.07 -2.52 16.92
CA LEU A 92 16.12 -1.89 16.00
C LEU A 92 16.53 -0.42 15.80
N LEU A 93 17.04 -0.11 14.62
CA LEU A 93 17.41 1.26 14.24
C LEU A 93 16.25 1.98 13.56
N ALA A 94 16.26 3.31 13.65
CA ALA A 94 15.36 4.13 12.86
C ALA A 94 15.64 3.91 11.36
N PRO A 95 14.60 3.97 10.50
CA PRO A 95 14.80 3.98 9.06
C PRO A 95 15.66 5.18 8.64
N GLU A 96 16.23 5.09 7.44
CA GLU A 96 16.97 6.21 6.87
C GLU A 96 16.08 7.45 6.78
N TRP A 97 16.67 8.61 7.10
CA TRP A 97 15.96 9.87 7.01
C TRP A 97 15.70 10.21 5.54
N VAL A 98 14.45 10.56 5.23
CA VAL A 98 14.02 10.96 3.88
C VAL A 98 13.48 12.40 3.90
N PRO A 99 13.77 13.23 2.87
CA PRO A 99 13.25 14.59 2.76
C PRO A 99 11.72 14.63 2.86
N TRP A 100 11.18 15.73 3.42
CA TRP A 100 9.74 15.89 3.60
C TRP A 100 8.95 15.73 2.29
N SER A 101 9.48 16.25 1.18
CA SER A 101 8.86 16.20 -0.14
C SER A 101 8.71 14.79 -0.69
N GLU A 102 9.60 13.88 -0.29
CA GLU A 102 9.57 12.47 -0.68
C GLU A 102 8.64 11.64 0.22
N ARG A 103 8.17 12.22 1.33
CA ARG A 103 7.21 11.59 2.24
C ARG A 103 5.76 11.91 1.89
N LEU A 104 5.52 12.85 0.97
CA LEU A 104 4.19 13.29 0.58
C LEU A 104 3.38 12.16 -0.06
N ARG A 105 2.14 12.03 0.38
CA ARG A 105 1.12 11.14 -0.16
C ARG A 105 0.01 11.95 -0.84
N PRO A 106 -0.75 11.33 -1.76
CA PRO A 106 -1.96 11.96 -2.29
C PRO A 106 -2.90 12.40 -1.17
N GLY A 107 -3.29 13.66 -1.17
CA GLY A 107 -4.19 14.24 -0.15
C GLY A 107 -3.48 14.93 1.03
N ASP A 108 -2.15 14.87 1.13
CA ASP A 108 -1.41 15.49 2.25
C ASP A 108 -1.41 17.03 2.22
N LEU A 109 -1.74 17.65 1.09
CA LEU A 109 -1.73 19.11 0.94
C LEU A 109 -3.03 19.71 1.49
N GLY A 110 -2.89 20.67 2.41
CA GLY A 110 -3.96 21.44 3.00
C GLY A 110 -4.01 22.90 2.55
N VAL A 111 -4.83 23.69 3.26
CA VAL A 111 -5.00 25.12 2.98
C VAL A 111 -3.73 25.88 3.31
N GLY A 112 -3.16 26.56 2.30
CA GLY A 112 -1.95 27.38 2.44
C GLY A 112 -0.65 26.63 2.14
N ASP A 113 -0.69 25.32 1.94
CA ASP A 113 0.49 24.55 1.56
C ASP A 113 0.91 24.85 0.13
N LEU A 114 2.21 25.05 -0.07
CA LEU A 114 2.82 25.18 -1.38
C LEU A 114 3.68 23.95 -1.64
N LEU A 115 3.43 23.28 -2.76
CA LEU A 115 4.29 22.21 -3.28
C LEU A 115 5.04 22.74 -4.51
N PRO A 116 6.28 23.25 -4.34
CA PRO A 116 7.07 23.71 -5.47
C PRO A 116 7.32 22.56 -6.44
N THR A 117 7.00 22.79 -7.71
CA THR A 117 7.27 21.79 -8.74
C THR A 117 8.72 21.88 -9.19
N SER A 118 9.38 20.73 -9.32
CA SER A 118 10.74 20.66 -9.86
C SER A 118 10.82 21.28 -11.26
N ALA A 119 11.98 21.83 -11.63
CA ALA A 119 12.23 22.27 -12.99
C ALA A 119 12.18 21.11 -14.00
N ASP A 120 12.63 19.93 -13.55
CA ASP A 120 12.75 18.71 -14.35
C ASP A 120 11.61 17.70 -14.11
N ASP A 121 10.42 18.18 -13.70
CA ASP A 121 9.26 17.31 -13.52
C ASP A 121 8.75 16.78 -14.88
N ASP A 122 8.98 15.49 -15.12
CA ASP A 122 8.66 14.80 -16.36
C ASP A 122 7.16 14.74 -16.67
N ARG A 123 6.28 15.03 -15.70
CA ARG A 123 4.82 15.13 -15.91
C ARG A 123 4.43 16.42 -16.62
N LEU A 124 5.35 17.38 -16.73
CA LEU A 124 5.10 18.69 -17.30
C LEU A 124 5.95 18.93 -18.55
N ALA A 125 5.39 19.70 -19.48
CA ALA A 125 6.08 20.21 -20.66
C ALA A 125 5.87 21.73 -20.76
N PRO A 126 6.75 22.47 -21.47
CA PRO A 126 6.53 23.90 -21.72
C PRO A 126 5.21 24.15 -22.45
N GLY A 127 4.48 25.19 -22.08
CA GLY A 127 3.12 25.42 -22.60
C GLY A 127 3.01 25.58 -24.12
N PHE A 128 4.03 26.14 -24.77
CA PHE A 128 4.06 26.28 -26.23
C PHE A 128 4.10 24.93 -26.97
N THR A 129 4.31 23.82 -26.28
CA THR A 129 4.27 22.46 -26.87
C THR A 129 2.85 21.91 -27.01
N GLU A 130 1.84 22.56 -26.41
CA GLU A 130 0.42 22.23 -26.57
C GLU A 130 -0.08 22.71 -27.93
N THR A 131 0.22 21.92 -28.97
CA THR A 131 0.00 22.26 -30.39
C THR A 131 -1.14 21.48 -31.04
N THR A 132 -1.84 20.63 -30.30
CA THR A 132 -2.90 19.76 -30.83
C THR A 132 -4.16 20.55 -31.12
N GLU A 133 -4.78 20.32 -32.29
CA GLU A 133 -6.05 20.95 -32.68
C GLU A 133 -7.22 20.59 -31.74
N ASP A 134 -7.11 19.45 -31.05
CA ASP A 134 -8.04 18.97 -30.02
C ASP A 134 -7.83 19.61 -28.63
N ALA A 135 -6.83 20.47 -28.46
CA ALA A 135 -6.66 21.20 -27.20
C ALA A 135 -7.68 22.32 -27.12
N ASP A 136 -8.39 22.43 -25.99
CA ASP A 136 -9.27 23.56 -25.72
C ASP A 136 -8.46 24.86 -25.85
N ARG A 137 -8.73 25.62 -26.92
CA ARG A 137 -8.16 26.95 -27.09
C ARG A 137 -8.67 27.78 -25.91
N GLN A 138 -7.77 28.10 -24.97
CA GLN A 138 -8.14 28.95 -23.86
C GLN A 138 -8.83 30.21 -24.39
N MET A 139 -9.88 30.65 -23.71
CA MET A 139 -10.67 31.84 -24.07
C MET A 139 -9.79 33.11 -24.17
N ILE A 140 -8.58 33.06 -23.59
CA ILE A 140 -7.51 34.06 -23.70
C ILE A 140 -6.24 33.34 -24.20
N PHE A 141 -6.18 33.02 -25.49
CA PHE A 141 -4.94 32.61 -26.14
C PHE A 141 -4.28 33.86 -26.74
N GLU A 142 -3.43 34.52 -25.96
CA GLU A 142 -2.49 35.49 -26.51
C GLU A 142 -1.28 34.73 -27.08
N LEU A 143 -0.86 35.12 -28.28
CA LEU A 143 0.25 34.48 -28.99
C LEU A 143 1.54 34.59 -28.15
N GLY A 144 1.87 33.53 -27.42
CA GLY A 144 3.03 33.46 -26.51
C GLY A 144 2.74 33.52 -25.01
N LEU A 145 1.47 33.59 -24.58
CA LEU A 145 1.06 33.82 -23.17
C LEU A 145 0.03 32.80 -22.64
N GLY A 146 0.03 31.57 -23.17
CA GLY A 146 -0.70 30.45 -22.56
C GLY A 146 -0.12 30.03 -21.20
N ARG A 147 -0.59 28.89 -20.67
CA ARG A 147 -0.01 28.31 -19.44
C ARG A 147 1.51 28.16 -19.56
N ALA A 148 2.27 28.51 -18.53
CA ALA A 148 3.73 28.33 -18.56
C ALA A 148 4.16 26.86 -18.75
N ARG A 149 3.39 25.95 -18.15
CA ARG A 149 3.56 24.49 -18.26
C ARG A 149 2.22 23.82 -18.50
N VAL A 150 2.25 22.72 -19.24
CA VAL A 150 1.10 21.85 -19.56
C VAL A 150 1.46 20.41 -19.21
N LEU A 151 0.48 19.51 -19.15
CA LEU A 151 0.78 18.09 -18.98
C LEU A 151 1.59 17.56 -20.16
N SER A 152 2.71 16.90 -19.87
CA SER A 152 3.46 16.14 -20.87
C SER A 152 2.68 14.87 -21.27
N PRO A 153 3.05 14.19 -22.37
CA PRO A 153 2.51 12.87 -22.70
C PRO A 153 2.65 11.87 -21.54
N ALA A 154 3.82 11.83 -20.88
CA ALA A 154 4.05 10.96 -19.73
C ALA A 154 3.16 11.34 -18.52
N GLY A 155 2.94 12.63 -18.29
CA GLY A 155 2.03 13.13 -17.26
C GLY A 155 0.57 12.70 -17.52
N ARG A 156 0.11 12.78 -18.77
CA ARG A 156 -1.22 12.31 -19.17
C ARG A 156 -1.37 10.80 -18.99
N ASP A 157 -0.41 10.01 -19.47
CA ASP A 157 -0.43 8.56 -19.34
C ASP A 157 -0.47 8.12 -17.87
N ARG A 158 0.32 8.78 -17.01
CA ARG A 158 0.29 8.51 -15.55
C ARG A 158 -1.05 8.86 -14.93
N ALA A 159 -1.67 9.97 -15.33
CA ALA A 159 -2.99 10.36 -14.84
C ALA A 159 -4.07 9.36 -15.28
N VAL A 160 -4.09 8.99 -16.57
CA VAL A 160 -5.01 8.02 -17.16
C VAL A 160 -4.90 6.67 -16.45
N ARG A 161 -3.69 6.13 -16.27
CA ARG A 161 -3.48 4.86 -15.56
C ARG A 161 -4.02 4.92 -14.13
N ARG A 162 -3.70 5.99 -13.40
CA ARG A 162 -4.17 6.16 -12.01
C ARG A 162 -5.69 6.26 -11.92
N TRP A 163 -6.34 6.98 -12.83
CA TRP A 163 -7.79 7.12 -12.83
C TRP A 163 -8.49 5.81 -13.23
N HIS A 164 -8.02 5.14 -14.29
CA HIS A 164 -8.60 3.89 -14.76
C HIS A 164 -8.41 2.73 -13.77
N SER A 165 -7.26 2.65 -13.10
CA SER A 165 -7.02 1.64 -12.06
C SER A 165 -7.54 2.06 -10.67
N GLY A 166 -8.16 3.23 -10.55
CA GLY A 166 -8.62 3.80 -9.29
C GLY A 166 -10.06 3.44 -8.94
N GLU A 167 -10.62 4.13 -7.95
CA GLU A 167 -12.00 3.92 -7.49
C GLU A 167 -13.05 4.24 -8.56
N SER A 168 -12.76 5.22 -9.42
CA SER A 168 -13.60 5.62 -10.55
C SER A 168 -13.27 4.86 -11.86
N GLY A 169 -12.62 3.70 -11.70
CA GLY A 169 -12.26 2.76 -12.76
C GLY A 169 -13.30 1.65 -12.98
N PRO A 170 -13.21 0.86 -14.07
CA PRO A 170 -14.19 -0.18 -14.39
C PRO A 170 -14.09 -1.44 -13.53
N HIS A 171 -13.01 -1.61 -12.77
CA HIS A 171 -12.70 -2.85 -12.05
C HIS A 171 -13.06 -2.80 -10.55
N THR A 172 -13.93 -1.88 -10.16
CA THR A 172 -14.38 -1.75 -8.78
C THR A 172 -15.65 -2.56 -8.53
N PRO A 173 -15.91 -2.99 -7.27
CA PRO A 173 -17.14 -3.71 -6.95
C PRO A 173 -18.41 -2.95 -7.34
N ILE A 174 -18.42 -1.61 -7.19
CA ILE A 174 -19.55 -0.78 -7.59
C ILE A 174 -19.73 -0.75 -9.11
N ALA A 175 -18.65 -0.69 -9.88
CA ALA A 175 -18.71 -0.74 -11.35
C ALA A 175 -19.23 -2.09 -11.85
N HIS A 176 -18.81 -3.19 -11.23
CA HIS A 176 -19.30 -4.52 -11.57
C HIS A 176 -20.78 -4.75 -11.21
N ALA A 177 -21.27 -4.13 -10.14
CA ALA A 177 -22.67 -4.23 -9.72
C ALA A 177 -23.59 -3.20 -10.43
N ALA A 178 -23.02 -2.25 -11.16
CA ALA A 178 -23.77 -1.20 -11.81
C ALA A 178 -24.66 -1.75 -12.94
N PRO A 179 -25.87 -1.18 -13.12
CA PRO A 179 -26.78 -1.62 -14.17
C PRO A 179 -26.30 -1.27 -15.60
N ALA A 180 -25.44 -0.25 -15.72
CA ALA A 180 -24.92 0.24 -16.98
C ALA A 180 -23.63 1.06 -16.75
N GLN A 181 -22.92 1.36 -17.84
CA GLN A 181 -21.64 2.06 -17.82
C GLN A 181 -21.83 3.57 -18.00
N CYS A 182 -20.86 4.36 -17.52
CA CYS A 182 -20.86 5.82 -17.62
C CYS A 182 -20.97 6.32 -19.08
N SER A 183 -20.40 5.61 -20.05
CA SER A 183 -20.49 5.93 -21.48
C SER A 183 -21.93 6.02 -22.02
N THR A 184 -22.90 5.36 -21.37
CA THR A 184 -24.33 5.40 -21.72
C THR A 184 -25.16 6.28 -20.77
N CYS A 185 -24.54 6.87 -19.76
CA CYS A 185 -25.23 7.63 -18.72
C CYS A 185 -25.45 9.09 -19.15
N GLY A 186 -26.66 9.60 -19.00
CA GLY A 186 -26.99 11.00 -19.28
C GLY A 186 -26.32 12.02 -18.34
N PHE A 187 -25.83 11.57 -17.17
CA PHE A 187 -25.05 12.39 -16.23
C PHE A 187 -23.55 12.41 -16.52
N TYR A 188 -23.08 11.67 -17.54
CA TYR A 188 -21.67 11.64 -17.92
C TYR A 188 -21.33 12.86 -18.78
N TRP A 189 -20.52 13.75 -18.24
CA TRP A 189 -20.00 14.91 -18.96
C TRP A 189 -18.62 14.60 -19.55
N PRO A 190 -18.45 14.40 -20.87
CA PRO A 190 -17.16 14.00 -21.44
C PRO A 190 -16.07 15.06 -21.22
N LEU A 191 -14.84 14.62 -20.95
CA LEU A 191 -13.68 15.53 -20.94
C LEU A 191 -13.42 16.09 -22.34
N ALA A 192 -12.62 17.15 -22.44
CA ALA A 192 -12.22 17.71 -23.71
C ALA A 192 -11.05 16.94 -24.37
N GLY A 193 -10.87 17.22 -25.66
CA GLY A 193 -9.76 16.70 -26.47
C GLY A 193 -9.67 15.17 -26.53
N VAL A 194 -8.44 14.66 -26.54
CA VAL A 194 -8.17 13.22 -26.72
C VAL A 194 -8.67 12.32 -25.59
N LEU A 195 -8.88 12.88 -24.38
CA LEU A 195 -9.38 12.11 -23.23
C LEU A 195 -10.89 11.86 -23.29
N ARG A 196 -11.62 12.61 -24.13
CA ARG A 196 -13.09 12.53 -24.26
C ARG A 196 -13.63 11.13 -24.56
N LEU A 197 -12.80 10.30 -25.19
CA LEU A 197 -13.17 8.95 -25.61
C LEU A 197 -13.17 7.95 -24.47
N GLY A 198 -12.43 8.21 -23.39
CA GLY A 198 -12.26 7.26 -22.28
C GLY A 198 -12.59 7.80 -20.90
N PHE A 199 -12.77 9.11 -20.73
CA PHE A 199 -13.01 9.74 -19.43
C PHE A 199 -13.97 10.93 -19.52
N GLY A 200 -14.70 11.13 -18.43
CA GLY A 200 -15.65 12.22 -18.22
C GLY A 200 -15.78 12.55 -16.74
N VAL A 201 -16.65 13.49 -16.41
CA VAL A 201 -17.01 13.86 -15.04
C VAL A 201 -18.42 13.38 -14.76
N CYS A 202 -18.65 12.77 -13.60
CA CYS A 202 -20.01 12.46 -13.14
C CYS A 202 -20.66 13.75 -12.64
N ALA A 203 -21.86 14.07 -13.14
CA ALA A 203 -22.63 15.25 -12.75
C ALA A 203 -23.91 14.89 -11.97
N ASN A 204 -23.99 13.68 -11.42
CA ASN A 204 -25.14 13.26 -10.61
C ASN A 204 -24.81 13.45 -9.12
N GLU A 205 -25.46 14.42 -8.47
CA GLU A 205 -25.27 14.76 -7.04
C GLU A 205 -25.51 13.57 -6.08
N TYR A 206 -26.29 12.57 -6.52
CA TYR A 206 -26.59 11.37 -5.73
C TYR A 206 -25.59 10.23 -5.96
N ALA A 207 -24.74 10.34 -6.98
CA ALA A 207 -23.69 9.36 -7.24
C ALA A 207 -22.50 9.58 -6.29
N PRO A 208 -21.83 8.50 -5.85
CA PRO A 208 -20.63 8.63 -4.99
C PRO A 208 -19.47 9.37 -5.67
N ASP A 209 -19.46 9.40 -7.01
CA ASP A 209 -18.42 10.01 -7.83
C ASP A 209 -18.78 11.41 -8.36
N ASP A 210 -19.83 12.06 -7.83
CA ASP A 210 -20.19 13.43 -8.24
C ASP A 210 -18.99 14.38 -8.23
N GLY A 211 -18.83 15.14 -9.31
CA GLY A 211 -17.70 16.07 -9.50
C GLY A 211 -16.33 15.41 -9.69
N ARG A 212 -16.24 14.08 -9.79
CA ARG A 212 -14.98 13.34 -10.02
C ARG A 212 -14.83 12.89 -11.47
N VAL A 213 -13.59 12.70 -11.89
CA VAL A 213 -13.27 12.08 -13.18
C VAL A 213 -13.54 10.58 -13.09
N VAL A 214 -14.42 10.08 -13.95
CA VAL A 214 -14.78 8.66 -14.09
C VAL A 214 -14.34 8.15 -15.46
N SER A 215 -13.96 6.87 -15.53
CA SER A 215 -13.71 6.20 -16.80
C SER A 215 -15.03 5.90 -17.52
N ALA A 216 -15.01 5.87 -18.86
CA ALA A 216 -16.20 5.65 -19.68
C ALA A 216 -16.84 4.26 -19.46
N ASP A 217 -16.04 3.29 -19.05
CA ASP A 217 -16.41 1.92 -18.69
C ASP A 217 -16.64 1.72 -17.18
N HIS A 218 -16.52 2.77 -16.36
CA HIS A 218 -16.99 2.76 -14.97
C HIS A 218 -18.52 2.64 -14.90
N GLY A 219 -19.05 2.30 -13.73
CA GLY A 219 -20.49 2.27 -13.50
C GLY A 219 -20.81 2.55 -12.04
N CYS A 220 -22.00 3.12 -11.80
CA CYS A 220 -22.55 3.26 -10.46
C CYS A 220 -24.05 2.94 -10.45
N GLY A 221 -24.62 2.76 -9.25
CA GLY A 221 -26.06 2.49 -9.10
C GLY A 221 -26.98 3.68 -9.45
N ALA A 222 -26.42 4.89 -9.59
CA ALA A 222 -27.17 6.12 -9.89
C ALA A 222 -27.13 6.48 -11.39
N HIS A 223 -27.23 5.48 -12.27
CA HIS A 223 -27.29 5.68 -13.72
C HIS A 223 -28.56 6.47 -14.09
N SER A 224 -28.52 7.28 -15.16
CA SER A 224 -29.68 8.09 -15.60
C SER A 224 -30.90 7.26 -16.01
N GLU A 225 -30.65 6.00 -16.37
CA GLU A 225 -31.66 5.01 -16.73
C GLU A 225 -31.77 3.90 -15.68
N ALA A 226 -31.20 4.09 -14.49
CA ALA A 226 -31.38 3.15 -13.39
C ALA A 226 -32.87 3.07 -13.04
N SER A 227 -33.45 1.89 -13.24
CA SER A 227 -34.82 1.59 -12.86
C SER A 227 -34.81 0.64 -11.67
N ALA A 228 -35.78 0.81 -10.77
CA ALA A 228 -35.99 -0.16 -9.71
C ALA A 228 -36.35 -1.49 -10.36
N GLY A 229 -35.48 -2.50 -10.19
CA GLY A 229 -35.82 -3.87 -10.53
C GLY A 229 -37.04 -4.34 -9.73
N PRO A 230 -37.68 -5.46 -10.14
CA PRO A 230 -38.70 -6.07 -9.31
C PRO A 230 -38.16 -6.30 -7.90
N ALA A 231 -38.98 -6.03 -6.90
CA ALA A 231 -38.60 -6.19 -5.49
C ALA A 231 -37.94 -7.57 -5.29
N PRO A 232 -36.84 -7.66 -4.52
CA PRO A 232 -36.25 -8.94 -4.19
C PRO A 232 -37.34 -9.85 -3.67
N ILE A 233 -37.56 -10.98 -4.34
CA ILE A 233 -38.42 -12.02 -3.80
C ILE A 233 -37.70 -12.47 -2.53
N GLU A 234 -38.28 -12.17 -1.36
CA GLU A 234 -37.78 -12.74 -0.11
C GLU A 234 -37.77 -14.26 -0.31
N PRO A 235 -36.59 -14.91 -0.27
CA PRO A 235 -36.55 -16.35 -0.37
C PRO A 235 -37.34 -16.89 0.81
N THR A 236 -38.52 -17.45 0.53
CA THR A 236 -39.31 -18.09 1.58
C THR A 236 -38.45 -19.17 2.20
N SER A 237 -38.31 -19.13 3.53
CA SER A 237 -37.62 -20.20 4.25
C SER A 237 -38.21 -21.54 3.78
N PRO A 238 -37.37 -22.50 3.33
CA PRO A 238 -37.88 -23.80 2.91
C PRO A 238 -38.65 -24.41 4.09
N ILE A 239 -39.92 -24.74 3.86
CA ILE A 239 -40.71 -25.51 4.83
C ILE A 239 -40.15 -26.93 4.80
N LEU A 240 -39.29 -27.24 5.77
CA LEU A 240 -38.80 -28.60 6.00
C LEU A 240 -39.87 -29.36 6.79
N ASP A 241 -40.70 -30.15 6.10
CA ASP A 241 -41.59 -31.13 6.73
C ASP A 241 -40.83 -32.44 7.00
N ASP A 242 -39.94 -32.40 8.00
CA ASP A 242 -39.12 -33.55 8.42
C ASP A 242 -39.90 -34.56 9.30
N LEU A 243 -41.21 -34.33 9.50
CA LEU A 243 -42.08 -35.19 10.32
C LEU A 243 -43.20 -35.87 9.53
N GLY A 244 -43.45 -35.46 8.28
CA GLY A 244 -44.34 -36.13 7.34
C GLY A 244 -43.65 -37.29 6.64
N PHE A 245 -44.13 -38.50 6.85
CA PHE A 245 -43.77 -39.67 6.06
C PHE A 245 -44.98 -40.11 5.23
N ASP A 246 -44.80 -40.28 3.92
CA ASP A 246 -45.79 -40.90 3.06
C ASP A 246 -45.80 -42.41 3.32
N LEU A 247 -46.91 -42.92 3.88
CA LEU A 247 -47.11 -44.34 4.09
C LEU A 247 -47.41 -45.02 2.75
N MET A 248 -46.41 -45.67 2.17
CA MET A 248 -46.62 -46.59 1.06
C MET A 248 -47.20 -47.90 1.59
N GLU A 249 -48.41 -48.26 1.17
CA GLU A 249 -49.04 -49.53 1.54
C GLU A 249 -48.22 -50.70 0.95
N ASP A 250 -47.68 -51.53 1.84
CA ASP A 250 -46.91 -52.71 1.48
C ASP A 250 -47.86 -53.78 0.95
N LYS A 251 -47.93 -53.92 -0.37
CA LYS A 251 -48.77 -54.91 -1.03
C LYS A 251 -47.99 -56.24 -1.02
N PRO A 252 -48.46 -57.29 -0.32
CA PRO A 252 -47.71 -58.53 -0.25
C PRO A 252 -47.61 -59.15 -1.64
N ASP A 253 -46.42 -59.67 -1.96
CA ASP A 253 -46.07 -60.30 -3.23
C ASP A 253 -47.16 -61.29 -3.67
N GLN A 254 -48.00 -60.85 -4.60
CA GLN A 254 -48.86 -61.71 -5.39
C GLN A 254 -48.21 -61.88 -6.75
N GLU A 255 -47.49 -62.99 -6.83
CA GLU A 255 -47.09 -63.65 -8.06
C GLU A 255 -48.36 -64.02 -8.84
N GLU A 256 -48.80 -63.20 -9.81
CA GLU A 256 -49.76 -63.64 -10.84
C GLU A 256 -49.81 -62.73 -12.09
N ALA A 257 -49.37 -63.34 -13.20
CA ALA A 257 -49.79 -63.18 -14.60
C ALA A 257 -49.67 -61.82 -15.33
N ALA A 258 -48.81 -61.81 -16.36
CA ALA A 258 -48.81 -60.81 -17.44
C ALA A 258 -50.14 -60.77 -18.21
N PRO A 259 -50.51 -59.57 -18.71
CA PRO A 259 -50.91 -59.54 -20.12
C PRO A 259 -50.42 -58.30 -20.90
N ASP A 260 -49.96 -58.66 -22.10
CA ASP A 260 -50.16 -58.05 -23.41
C ASP A 260 -49.66 -56.63 -23.75
N LEU A 261 -48.76 -56.64 -24.72
CA LEU A 261 -48.20 -55.51 -25.45
C LEU A 261 -49.11 -55.18 -26.63
N THR A 262 -49.66 -53.97 -26.69
CA THR A 262 -50.12 -53.32 -27.94
C THR A 262 -49.90 -51.81 -27.81
N GLY A 263 -48.80 -51.25 -28.34
CA GLY A 263 -48.76 -50.54 -29.63
C GLY A 263 -49.16 -49.05 -29.44
N SER A 264 -48.32 -48.05 -29.69
CA SER A 264 -47.77 -47.71 -31.02
C SER A 264 -46.63 -46.69 -30.87
N VAL A 265 -45.45 -47.07 -31.33
CA VAL A 265 -44.39 -46.14 -31.76
C VAL A 265 -44.67 -45.78 -33.21
N ASP A 266 -44.64 -44.49 -33.54
CA ASP A 266 -44.46 -44.04 -34.93
C ASP A 266 -43.06 -43.46 -35.02
N GLU A 267 -42.21 -44.17 -35.74
CA GLU A 267 -40.83 -43.83 -36.04
C GLU A 267 -40.78 -43.54 -37.53
N SER A 268 -40.50 -42.30 -37.92
CA SER A 268 -39.96 -42.05 -39.25
C SER A 268 -39.10 -40.78 -39.28
N ALA A 269 -37.78 -41.02 -39.35
CA ALA A 269 -36.80 -40.38 -40.24
C ALA A 269 -35.48 -40.02 -39.54
N SER A 270 -34.59 -41.02 -39.44
CA SER A 270 -33.15 -40.90 -39.73
C SER A 270 -32.96 -40.26 -41.11
N GLU A 271 -32.02 -39.39 -41.44
CA GLU A 271 -30.61 -39.17 -41.06
C GLU A 271 -30.11 -37.97 -41.92
N PRO A 272 -28.82 -37.58 -41.97
CA PRO A 272 -27.70 -37.75 -41.03
C PRO A 272 -27.06 -36.37 -40.74
N LEU A 273 -25.93 -36.32 -40.03
CA LEU A 273 -24.74 -35.55 -40.42
C LEU A 273 -23.72 -35.61 -39.27
N GLY A 274 -22.82 -36.58 -39.37
CA GLY A 274 -21.44 -36.36 -38.98
C GLY A 274 -20.68 -35.87 -40.20
N HIS A 275 -19.90 -34.80 -40.06
CA HIS A 275 -18.56 -34.70 -40.65
C HIS A 275 -17.76 -33.57 -39.99
N SER A 276 -16.58 -33.99 -39.50
CA SER A 276 -15.33 -33.27 -39.21
C SER A 276 -15.26 -32.41 -37.95
#